data_AF-A0A8S3JSP4-F1
#
_entry.id   AF-A0A8S3JSP4-F1
#
_cell.length_a   1.000
_cell.length_b   1.000
_cell.length_c   1.000
_cell.angle_alpha   90.00
_cell.angle_beta   90.00
_cell.angle_gamma   90.00
#
_symmetry.space_group_name_H-M   'P 1'
#
loop_
_entity.id
_entity.type
_entity.pdbx_description
1 polymer ?
#
loop_
_entity_poly.entity_id
_entity_poly.type
_entity_poly.pdbx_seq_one_letter_code
_entity_poly.pdbx_strand_id
1 'polypeptide(L)'
;VIDSLCVTRQECTSFFMGSGFILDENNECVSTCPSGFDIKLDTHCVRCMSAPENDYCQGACREQHIRSISDFHLLRYCSRIHTLNIYNIAALESTETNLADVFTAFESLEQIDHEFTIHNVNIFSSLSVFSKLKRIGVTSNATITIEENDFLTELWSPAHPPPVIQGSLNIVRNA
;
A
#
# COMPACT_ATOMS: atom_id res chain seq x y z
N VAL A 1 15.58 17.87 -8.76
CA VAL A 1 16.52 16.79 -8.41
C VAL A 1 16.86 16.98 -6.95
N ILE A 2 16.24 16.21 -6.06
CA ILE A 2 16.72 16.13 -4.68
C ILE A 2 17.79 15.06 -4.73
N ASP A 3 19.06 15.48 -4.62
CA ASP A 3 20.19 14.58 -4.65
C ASP A 3 20.06 13.57 -3.49
N SER A 4 20.03 12.28 -3.83
CA SER A 4 20.11 11.22 -2.84
C SER A 4 21.53 11.19 -2.28
N LEU A 5 21.66 11.34 -0.96
CA LEU A 5 22.94 11.31 -0.27
C LEU A 5 23.15 9.92 0.34
N CYS A 6 24.21 9.24 -0.06
CA CYS A 6 24.64 8.01 0.60
C CYS A 6 25.41 8.34 1.88
N VAL A 7 24.94 7.80 3.01
CA VAL A 7 25.61 7.90 4.32
C VAL A 7 25.96 6.51 4.83
N THR A 8 26.97 6.40 5.69
CA THR A 8 27.25 5.14 6.39
C THR A 8 26.17 4.85 7.44
N ARG A 9 26.08 3.59 7.88
CA ARG A 9 25.14 3.20 8.96
C ARG A 9 25.37 3.98 10.25
N GLN A 10 26.62 4.32 10.56
CA GLN A 10 26.96 5.11 11.76
C GLN A 10 26.55 6.57 11.62
N GLU A 11 26.60 7.12 10.40
CA GLU A 11 26.20 8.50 10.13
C GLU A 11 24.68 8.65 10.03
N CYS A 12 23.94 7.58 9.70
CA CYS A 12 22.49 7.66 9.54
C CYS A 12 21.77 8.19 10.78
N THR A 13 22.13 7.68 11.97
CA THR A 13 21.52 8.10 13.23
C THR A 13 21.78 9.57 13.53
N SER A 14 22.97 10.08 13.22
CA SER A 14 23.36 11.47 13.44
C SER A 14 22.93 12.42 12.30
N PHE A 15 22.67 11.91 11.10
CA PHE A 15 22.29 12.68 9.91
C PHE A 15 20.99 13.47 10.14
N PHE A 16 20.00 12.84 10.78
CA PHE A 16 18.75 13.47 11.17
C PHE A 16 18.79 14.01 12.61
N MET A 17 19.87 14.69 13.00
CA MET A 17 20.02 15.28 14.35
C MET A 17 19.83 14.27 15.51
N GLY A 18 20.16 12.99 15.30
CA GLY A 18 19.99 11.94 16.31
C GLY A 18 18.69 11.14 16.20
N SER A 19 17.80 11.44 15.26
CA SER A 19 16.52 10.74 15.05
C SER A 19 16.49 9.87 13.79
N GLY A 20 17.64 9.54 13.22
CA GLY A 20 17.70 8.73 12.00
C GLY A 20 17.55 7.23 12.29
N PHE A 21 16.85 6.53 11.40
CA PHE A 21 16.64 5.09 11.47
C PHE A 21 17.16 4.39 10.22
N ILE A 22 17.70 3.19 10.42
CA ILE A 22 18.18 2.32 9.36
C ILE A 22 17.04 1.39 8.93
N LEU A 23 16.61 1.51 7.68
CA LEU A 23 15.67 0.58 7.06
C LEU A 23 16.45 -0.63 6.52
N ASP A 24 16.59 -1.69 7.33
CA ASP A 24 17.49 -2.81 7.02
C ASP A 24 17.13 -3.53 5.70
N GLU A 25 15.84 -3.59 5.34
CA GLU A 25 15.37 -4.30 4.14
C GLU A 25 15.85 -3.63 2.83
N ASN A 26 15.95 -2.30 2.82
CA ASN A 26 16.34 -1.53 1.63
C ASN A 26 17.71 -0.85 1.77
N ASN A 27 18.35 -0.99 2.93
CA ASN A 27 19.59 -0.31 3.31
C ASN A 27 19.49 1.22 3.12
N GLU A 28 18.33 1.79 3.48
CA GLU A 28 18.03 3.22 3.40
C GLU A 28 18.15 3.89 4.77
N CYS A 29 18.57 5.16 4.76
CA CYS A 29 18.54 6.00 5.96
C CYS A 29 17.30 6.90 5.92
N VAL A 30 16.41 6.76 6.89
CA VAL A 30 15.13 7.47 6.94
C VAL A 30 14.99 8.25 8.24
N SER A 31 14.29 9.38 8.19
CA SER A 31 13.99 10.17 9.40
C SER A 31 12.92 9.52 10.28
N THR A 32 12.08 8.67 9.69
CA THR A 32 10.98 7.96 10.34
C THR A 32 10.78 6.62 9.65
N CYS A 33 10.46 5.56 10.41
CA CYS A 33 10.12 4.28 9.79
C CYS A 33 8.86 4.43 8.91
N PRO A 34 8.90 3.92 7.66
CA PRO A 34 7.74 3.97 6.78
C PRO A 34 6.62 3.04 7.26
N SER A 35 5.39 3.29 6.83
CA SER A 35 4.24 2.41 7.08
C SER A 35 4.58 0.97 6.71
N GLY A 36 4.29 0.02 7.60
CA GLY A 36 4.68 -1.39 7.44
C GLY A 36 6.01 -1.76 8.11
N PHE A 37 6.70 -0.79 8.74
CA PHE A 37 7.86 -1.01 9.59
C PHE A 37 7.66 -0.40 10.98
N ASP A 38 8.29 -1.02 11.98
CA ASP A 38 8.32 -0.55 13.36
C ASP A 38 9.76 -0.38 13.85
N ILE A 39 9.95 0.47 14.86
CA ILE A 39 11.25 0.73 15.46
C ILE A 39 11.60 -0.46 16.36
N LYS A 40 12.74 -1.10 16.08
CA LYS A 40 13.34 -2.12 16.94
C LYS A 40 14.74 -1.68 17.33
N LEU A 41 15.05 -1.71 18.62
CA LEU A 41 16.37 -1.36 19.16
C LEU A 41 16.81 0.08 18.81
N ASP A 42 15.87 1.05 18.91
CA ASP A 42 16.03 2.51 18.83
C ASP A 42 16.58 3.11 17.52
N THR A 43 17.26 2.35 16.67
CA THR A 43 17.90 2.89 15.45
C THR A 43 17.59 2.10 14.18
N HIS A 44 16.78 1.03 14.28
CA HIS A 44 16.44 0.17 13.14
C HIS A 44 14.93 0.11 12.91
N CYS A 45 14.54 0.20 11.65
CA CYS A 45 13.20 -0.11 11.19
C CYS A 45 13.16 -1.57 10.74
N VAL A 46 12.31 -2.36 11.37
CA VAL A 46 12.07 -3.77 10.99
C VAL A 46 10.65 -3.95 10.49
N ARG A 47 10.47 -4.81 9.49
CA ARG A 47 9.16 -5.04 8.88
C ARG A 47 8.18 -5.54 9.94
N CYS A 48 7.02 -4.90 10.00
CA CYS A 48 5.90 -5.34 10.80
C CYS A 48 5.46 -6.73 10.34
N MET A 49 5.53 -7.72 11.23
CA MET A 49 4.94 -9.02 10.95
C MET A 49 3.42 -8.90 11.00
N SER A 50 2.74 -9.51 10.03
CA SER A 50 1.28 -9.69 10.03
C SER A 50 0.88 -10.69 11.12
N ALA A 51 0.89 -10.26 12.38
CA ALA A 51 0.44 -11.04 13.52
C ALA A 51 -0.80 -10.38 14.14
N PRO A 52 -1.71 -11.14 14.76
CA PRO A 52 -2.81 -10.57 15.54
C PRO A 52 -2.34 -9.60 16.64
N GLU A 53 -1.13 -9.80 17.14
CA GLU A 53 -0.50 -8.99 18.20
C GLU A 53 0.04 -7.65 17.69
N ASN A 54 0.19 -7.48 16.37
CA ASN A 54 0.68 -6.26 15.74
C ASN A 54 -0.45 -5.61 14.92
N ASP A 55 -1.28 -4.83 15.60
CA ASP A 55 -2.47 -4.16 15.05
C ASP A 55 -2.09 -3.22 13.89
N TYR A 56 -2.29 -3.66 12.65
CA TYR A 56 -1.98 -2.96 11.39
C TYR A 56 -0.68 -2.12 11.44
N CYS A 57 0.41 -2.70 11.97
CA CYS A 57 1.68 -2.01 12.19
C CYS A 57 1.51 -0.75 13.07
N GLN A 58 1.10 -0.95 14.32
CA GLN A 58 0.73 0.11 15.29
C GLN A 58 -0.26 1.14 14.72
N GLY A 59 -1.22 0.69 13.91
CA GLY A 59 -2.23 1.54 13.29
C GLY A 59 -1.76 2.31 12.05
N ALA A 60 -0.47 2.33 11.73
CA ALA A 60 0.07 3.06 10.58
C ALA A 60 -0.52 2.57 9.25
N CYS A 61 -0.83 1.27 9.15
CA CYS A 61 -1.49 0.66 8.00
C CYS A 61 -3.00 0.46 8.19
N ARG A 62 -3.62 1.00 9.25
CA ARG A 62 -5.02 0.70 9.56
C ARG A 62 -5.98 1.28 8.53
N GLU A 63 -5.91 2.59 8.30
CA GLU A 63 -6.80 3.31 7.38
C GLU A 63 -5.97 4.00 6.31
N GLN A 64 -6.22 3.65 5.05
CA GLN A 64 -5.47 4.19 3.91
C GLN A 64 -6.42 4.80 2.90
N HIS A 65 -6.25 6.10 2.67
CA HIS A 65 -7.04 6.89 1.73
C HIS A 65 -6.13 7.43 0.63
N ILE A 66 -6.16 6.79 -0.54
CA ILE A 66 -5.35 7.17 -1.69
C ILE A 66 -6.18 8.07 -2.59
N ARG A 67 -5.74 9.32 -2.75
CA ARG A 67 -6.43 10.34 -3.56
C ARG A 67 -5.59 10.87 -4.70
N SER A 68 -4.33 10.47 -4.77
CA SER A 68 -3.37 10.88 -5.77
C SER A 68 -2.39 9.74 -6.06
N ILE A 69 -1.72 9.81 -7.21
CA ILE A 69 -0.67 8.82 -7.55
C ILE A 69 0.46 8.85 -6.53
N SER A 70 0.80 10.03 -5.98
CA SER A 70 1.83 10.12 -4.95
C SER A 70 1.47 9.31 -3.71
N ASP A 71 0.20 9.22 -3.30
CA ASP A 71 -0.19 8.56 -2.04
C ASP A 71 0.07 7.05 -2.03
N PHE A 72 0.26 6.42 -3.20
CA PHE A 72 0.54 4.99 -3.25
C PHE A 72 1.78 4.58 -2.44
N HIS A 73 2.77 5.45 -2.26
CA HIS A 73 3.94 5.17 -1.42
C HIS A 73 3.56 4.76 0.02
N LEU A 74 2.42 5.21 0.54
CA LEU A 74 1.91 4.87 1.88
C LEU A 74 1.59 3.37 2.03
N LEU A 75 1.33 2.68 0.91
CA LEU A 75 0.96 1.25 0.90
C LEU A 75 2.18 0.32 0.79
N ARG A 76 3.33 0.84 0.37
CA ARG A 76 4.47 0.06 -0.16
C ARG A 76 4.89 -1.14 0.70
N TYR A 77 4.79 -1.01 2.01
CA TYR A 77 5.18 -2.07 2.93
C TYR A 77 4.05 -2.54 3.84
N CYS A 78 2.82 -2.04 3.65
CA CYS A 78 1.66 -2.52 4.36
C CYS A 78 1.24 -3.89 3.81
N SER A 79 1.39 -4.93 4.64
CA SER A 79 0.96 -6.28 4.31
C SER A 79 -0.50 -6.57 4.67
N ARG A 80 -1.06 -5.81 5.62
CA ARG A 80 -2.43 -5.93 6.09
C ARG A 80 -2.98 -4.54 6.37
N ILE A 81 -4.19 -4.27 5.89
CA ILE A 81 -4.89 -2.99 6.05
C ILE A 81 -6.31 -3.25 6.57
N HIS A 82 -6.85 -2.36 7.40
CA HIS A 82 -8.24 -2.48 7.84
C HIS A 82 -9.20 -1.94 6.78
N THR A 83 -8.96 -0.70 6.36
CA THR A 83 -9.74 0.04 5.37
C THR A 83 -8.82 0.61 4.30
N LEU A 84 -9.03 0.23 3.04
CA LEU A 84 -8.32 0.76 1.88
C LEU A 84 -9.29 1.40 0.91
N ASN A 85 -9.04 2.66 0.59
CA ASN A 85 -9.98 3.52 -0.08
C ASN A 85 -9.25 4.35 -1.15
N ILE A 86 -9.49 4.05 -2.42
CA ILE A 86 -8.80 4.65 -3.57
C ILE A 86 -9.83 5.39 -4.42
N TYR A 87 -9.65 6.70 -4.58
CA TYR A 87 -10.67 7.56 -5.20
C TYR A 87 -10.10 8.61 -6.15
N ASN A 88 -10.81 8.85 -7.26
CA ASN A 88 -10.64 10.03 -8.12
C ASN A 88 -9.23 10.22 -8.70
N ILE A 89 -8.62 9.14 -9.21
CA ILE A 89 -7.27 9.18 -9.81
C ILE A 89 -7.38 8.98 -11.31
N ALA A 90 -6.92 9.94 -12.11
CA ALA A 90 -6.98 9.91 -13.57
C ALA A 90 -5.64 9.53 -14.23
N ALA A 91 -5.67 8.85 -15.38
CA ALA A 91 -4.47 8.47 -16.16
C ALA A 91 -3.58 9.64 -16.63
N LEU A 92 -4.11 10.86 -16.72
CA LEU A 92 -3.45 11.99 -17.36
C LEU A 92 -2.48 12.76 -16.44
N GLU A 93 -2.38 12.43 -15.15
CA GLU A 93 -1.65 13.27 -14.18
C GLU A 93 -0.12 13.10 -14.15
N SER A 94 0.51 12.20 -14.92
CA SER A 94 1.94 11.93 -14.72
C SER A 94 2.80 11.92 -15.99
N THR A 95 3.30 13.08 -16.39
CA THR A 95 4.58 13.16 -17.14
C THR A 95 5.80 12.93 -16.25
N GLU A 96 5.64 12.90 -14.92
CA GLU A 96 6.76 12.77 -13.96
C GLU A 96 6.67 11.56 -13.01
N THR A 97 5.52 10.89 -12.90
CA THR A 97 5.32 9.77 -11.97
C THR A 97 5.52 8.44 -12.68
N ASN A 98 6.47 7.64 -12.21
CA ASN A 98 6.72 6.31 -12.74
C ASN A 98 5.59 5.38 -12.30
N LEU A 99 4.73 4.96 -13.23
CA LEU A 99 3.66 4.00 -12.96
C LEU A 99 4.19 2.68 -12.38
N ALA A 100 5.47 2.34 -12.62
CA ALA A 100 6.10 1.19 -11.96
C ALA A 100 6.09 1.33 -10.43
N ASP A 101 6.29 2.53 -9.90
CA ASP A 101 6.31 2.77 -8.45
C ASP A 101 4.92 2.53 -7.84
N VAL A 102 3.86 2.82 -8.58
CA VAL A 102 2.47 2.51 -8.21
C VAL A 102 2.27 1.01 -8.08
N PHE A 103 2.75 0.20 -9.03
CA PHE A 103 2.61 -1.25 -8.95
C PHE A 103 3.43 -1.83 -7.79
N THR A 104 4.65 -1.32 -7.57
CA THR A 104 5.47 -1.78 -6.43
C THR A 104 4.84 -1.46 -5.07
N ALA A 105 4.01 -0.42 -5.00
CA ALA A 105 3.32 -0.05 -3.76
C ALA A 105 2.36 -1.13 -3.26
N PHE A 106 1.78 -1.94 -4.16
CA PHE A 106 0.82 -2.98 -3.81
C PHE A 106 1.45 -4.35 -3.57
N GLU A 107 2.73 -4.52 -3.91
CA GLU A 107 3.40 -5.82 -3.88
C GLU A 107 3.48 -6.44 -2.48
N SER A 108 3.40 -5.65 -1.41
CA SER A 108 3.40 -6.18 -0.05
C SER A 108 2.01 -6.54 0.46
N LEU A 109 0.95 -5.99 -0.12
CA LEU A 109 -0.40 -6.07 0.41
C LEU A 109 -1.00 -7.46 0.21
N GLU A 110 -1.26 -8.16 1.31
CA GLU A 110 -1.80 -9.52 1.30
C GLU A 110 -3.25 -9.61 1.77
N GLN A 111 -3.69 -8.67 2.62
CA GLN A 111 -5.00 -8.73 3.25
C GLN A 111 -5.62 -7.35 3.50
N ILE A 112 -6.92 -7.23 3.21
CA ILE A 112 -7.75 -6.09 3.61
C ILE A 112 -8.90 -6.61 4.47
N ASP A 113 -9.11 -6.05 5.67
CA ASP A 113 -9.97 -6.71 6.66
C ASP A 113 -11.44 -6.31 6.62
N HIS A 114 -11.74 -5.04 6.33
CA HIS A 114 -13.10 -4.51 6.53
C HIS A 114 -13.65 -3.78 5.31
N GLU A 115 -12.95 -2.77 4.81
CA GLU A 115 -13.47 -1.94 3.74
C GLU A 115 -12.45 -1.83 2.60
N PHE A 116 -12.92 -2.09 1.38
CA PHE A 116 -12.12 -1.93 0.17
C PHE A 116 -12.93 -1.18 -0.88
N THR A 117 -12.55 0.06 -1.18
CA THR A 117 -13.21 0.85 -2.21
C THR A 117 -12.24 1.30 -3.28
N ILE A 118 -12.63 1.09 -4.54
CA ILE A 118 -12.01 1.69 -5.73
C ILE A 118 -13.11 2.43 -6.49
N HIS A 119 -13.05 3.75 -6.50
CA HIS A 119 -14.07 4.57 -7.16
C HIS A 119 -13.47 5.68 -8.02
N ASN A 120 -13.88 5.75 -9.29
CA ASN A 120 -13.37 6.73 -10.25
C ASN A 120 -11.84 6.71 -10.35
N VAL A 121 -11.27 5.51 -10.47
CA VAL A 121 -9.82 5.26 -10.59
C VAL A 121 -9.52 4.74 -11.98
N ASN A 122 -9.06 5.64 -12.83
CA ASN A 122 -8.82 5.42 -14.26
C ASN A 122 -7.33 5.25 -14.55
N ILE A 123 -6.62 4.48 -13.72
CA ILE A 123 -5.21 4.11 -13.93
C ILE A 123 -4.99 2.59 -13.99
N PHE A 124 -6.00 1.80 -13.57
CA PHE A 124 -5.93 0.35 -13.56
C PHE A 124 -6.75 -0.22 -14.70
N SER A 125 -6.10 -1.03 -15.55
CA SER A 125 -6.81 -1.87 -16.52
C SER A 125 -7.27 -3.21 -15.94
N SER A 126 -6.64 -3.62 -14.84
CA SER A 126 -6.92 -4.86 -14.09
C SER A 126 -6.65 -4.66 -12.60
N LEU A 127 -7.41 -5.29 -11.69
CA LEU A 127 -7.06 -5.36 -10.26
C LEU A 127 -5.97 -6.39 -9.96
N SER A 128 -5.37 -7.00 -10.99
CA SER A 128 -4.16 -7.83 -10.83
C SER A 128 -2.94 -7.05 -10.32
N VAL A 129 -3.02 -5.71 -10.26
CA VAL A 129 -2.05 -4.85 -9.56
C VAL A 129 -1.86 -5.25 -8.09
N PHE A 130 -2.91 -5.80 -7.48
CA PHE A 130 -2.88 -6.40 -6.14
C PHE A 130 -2.36 -7.83 -6.19
N SER A 131 -1.16 -8.03 -6.75
CA SER A 131 -0.62 -9.34 -7.13
C SER A 131 -0.46 -10.34 -5.97
N LYS A 132 -0.26 -9.85 -4.73
CA LYS A 132 -0.14 -10.67 -3.52
C LYS A 132 -1.38 -10.67 -2.63
N LEU A 133 -2.45 -9.97 -3.03
CA LEU A 133 -3.67 -9.88 -2.25
C LEU A 133 -4.38 -11.24 -2.24
N LYS A 134 -4.47 -11.85 -1.06
CA LYS A 134 -5.04 -13.19 -0.85
C LYS A 134 -6.46 -13.13 -0.31
N ARG A 135 -6.82 -12.06 0.41
CA ARG A 135 -8.10 -11.95 1.12
C ARG A 135 -8.60 -10.52 1.21
N ILE A 136 -9.91 -10.34 1.01
CA ILE A 136 -10.63 -9.09 1.25
C ILE A 136 -11.85 -9.40 2.12
N GLY A 137 -11.96 -8.74 3.26
CA GLY A 137 -12.96 -9.04 4.27
C GLY A 137 -12.56 -10.23 5.16
N VAL A 138 -12.42 -9.97 6.46
CA VAL A 138 -12.25 -11.01 7.50
C VAL A 138 -13.59 -11.36 8.14
N THR A 139 -14.59 -10.50 7.98
CA THR A 139 -15.92 -10.61 8.58
C THR A 139 -17.00 -10.47 7.52
N SER A 140 -18.20 -11.02 7.79
CA SER A 140 -19.33 -10.97 6.85
C SER A 140 -19.93 -9.58 6.65
N ASN A 141 -19.58 -8.61 7.49
CA ASN A 141 -19.96 -7.20 7.35
C ASN A 141 -18.93 -6.36 6.58
N ALA A 142 -17.87 -6.99 6.04
CA ALA A 142 -16.93 -6.27 5.18
C ALA A 142 -17.62 -5.77 3.91
N THR A 143 -17.20 -4.59 3.46
CA THR A 143 -17.78 -3.90 2.31
C THR A 143 -16.73 -3.72 1.24
N ILE A 144 -16.99 -4.27 0.06
CA ILE A 144 -16.15 -4.13 -1.11
C ILE A 144 -16.95 -3.39 -2.18
N THR A 145 -16.42 -2.26 -2.64
CA THR A 145 -17.06 -1.43 -3.66
C THR A 145 -16.07 -1.09 -4.77
N ILE A 146 -16.37 -1.52 -5.99
CA ILE A 146 -15.59 -1.20 -7.18
C ILE A 146 -16.53 -0.53 -8.18
N GLU A 147 -16.39 0.77 -8.34
CA GLU A 147 -17.35 1.52 -9.14
C GLU A 147 -16.78 2.67 -9.96
N GLU A 148 -17.43 2.98 -11.08
CA GLU A 148 -17.11 4.13 -11.93
C GLU A 148 -15.65 4.13 -12.43
N ASN A 149 -15.05 2.95 -12.67
CA ASN A 149 -13.70 2.82 -13.21
C ASN A 149 -13.75 2.54 -14.72
N ASP A 150 -13.51 3.59 -15.51
CA ASP A 150 -13.70 3.60 -16.97
C ASP A 150 -12.63 2.84 -17.76
N PHE A 151 -11.50 2.49 -17.11
CA PHE A 151 -10.44 1.68 -17.75
C PHE A 151 -10.35 0.26 -17.21
N LEU A 152 -11.14 -0.10 -16.19
CA LEU A 152 -11.05 -1.39 -15.52
C LEU A 152 -11.75 -2.49 -16.32
N THR A 153 -11.04 -3.05 -17.30
CA THR A 153 -11.55 -4.11 -18.20
C THR A 153 -11.59 -5.50 -17.57
N GLU A 154 -10.86 -5.72 -16.48
CA GLU A 154 -10.75 -7.01 -15.81
C GLU A 154 -10.60 -6.83 -14.29
N LEU A 155 -11.15 -7.72 -13.48
CA LEU A 155 -10.87 -7.71 -12.04
C LEU A 155 -9.56 -8.42 -11.74
N TRP A 156 -9.48 -9.73 -11.97
CA TRP A 156 -8.26 -10.51 -11.76
C TRP A 156 -7.98 -11.37 -12.98
N SER A 157 -6.72 -11.36 -13.43
CA SER A 157 -6.26 -12.14 -14.55
C SER A 157 -6.39 -13.64 -14.29
N PRO A 158 -6.71 -14.49 -15.28
CA PRO A 158 -6.69 -15.95 -15.12
C PRO A 158 -5.36 -16.51 -14.60
N ALA A 159 -4.26 -15.79 -14.82
CA ALA A 159 -2.93 -16.17 -14.32
C ALA A 159 -2.75 -15.92 -12.80
N HIS A 160 -3.60 -15.08 -12.19
CA HIS A 160 -3.55 -14.73 -10.78
C HIS A 160 -4.89 -15.08 -10.13
N PRO A 161 -4.93 -16.08 -9.23
CA PRO A 161 -6.19 -16.47 -8.61
C PRO A 161 -6.81 -15.27 -7.86
N PRO A 162 -8.14 -15.06 -7.96
CA PRO A 162 -8.79 -13.97 -7.26
C PRO A 162 -8.65 -14.16 -5.73
N PRO A 163 -8.62 -13.07 -4.95
CA PRO A 163 -8.60 -13.15 -3.50
C PRO A 163 -9.87 -13.80 -2.97
N VAL A 164 -9.77 -14.41 -1.78
CA VAL A 164 -10.95 -14.84 -1.04
C VAL A 164 -11.70 -13.60 -0.55
N ILE A 165 -12.93 -13.41 -1.03
CA ILE A 165 -13.78 -12.30 -0.63
C ILE A 165 -14.79 -12.79 0.42
N GLN A 166 -14.87 -12.08 1.55
CA GLN A 166 -15.93 -12.25 2.53
C GLN A 166 -16.67 -10.92 2.71
N GLY A 167 -18.00 -10.98 2.83
CA GLY A 167 -18.84 -9.80 2.92
C GLY A 167 -19.54 -9.45 1.62
N SER A 168 -19.88 -8.17 1.45
CA SER A 168 -20.64 -7.68 0.30
C SER A 168 -19.72 -7.15 -0.79
N LEU A 169 -19.91 -7.64 -2.01
CA LEU A 169 -19.19 -7.18 -3.20
C LEU A 169 -20.15 -6.41 -4.11
N ASN A 170 -19.90 -5.11 -4.27
CA ASN A 170 -20.65 -4.22 -5.14
C ASN A 170 -19.76 -3.80 -6.31
N ILE A 171 -20.19 -4.12 -7.53
CA ILE A 171 -19.47 -3.76 -8.75
C ILE A 171 -20.44 -3.01 -9.65
N VAL A 172 -20.19 -1.72 -9.89
CA VAL A 172 -21.17 -0.82 -10.51
C VAL A 172 -20.49 0.10 -11.52
N ARG A 173 -21.00 0.17 -12.75
CA ARG A 173 -20.52 1.12 -13.78
C ARG A 173 -19.00 1.06 -14.01
N ASN A 174 -18.47 -0.13 -14.26
CA ASN A 174 -17.09 -0.32 -14.75
C ASN A 174 -17.17 -0.68 -16.25
N ALA A 175 -16.13 -0.34 -17.01
CA ALA A 175 -16.13 -0.37 -18.48
C ALA A 175 -15.56 -1.66 -19.10
#